data_AF-Q2B1X8-F1
#
_entry.id   AF-Q2B1X8-F1
#
_cell.length_a   1.000
_cell.length_b   1.000
_cell.length_c   1.000
_cell.angle_alpha   90.00
_cell.angle_beta   90.00
_cell.angle_gamma   90.00
#
_symmetry.space_group_name_H-M   'P 1'
#
loop_
_entity.id
_entity.type
_entity.pdbx_description
1 polymer ?
#
loop_
_entity_poly.entity_id
_entity_poly.type
_entity_poly.pdbx_seq_one_letter_code
_entity_poly.pdbx_strand_id
1 'polypeptide(L)'
;MKKRIDILLFKSLEFKNAVGQKVKVIEIPVLEEDSPNFFMIQFRLKTFISAVHKDTSRRSVYSFREYLKRVLKWKDYEHLFNVVELKNNA
;
A
#
# COMPACT_ATOMS: atom_id res chain seq x y z
N MET A 1 -0.91 -30.63 3.55
CA MET A 1 -0.49 -29.27 3.17
C MET A 1 -1.65 -28.30 3.36
N LYS A 2 -1.58 -27.36 4.31
CA LYS A 2 -2.57 -26.29 4.44
C LYS A 2 -2.38 -25.35 3.25
N LYS A 3 -3.35 -25.32 2.32
CA LYS A 3 -3.45 -24.23 1.34
C LYS A 3 -3.77 -22.97 2.14
N ARG A 4 -2.76 -22.14 2.42
CA ARG A 4 -2.97 -20.80 2.97
C ARG A 4 -3.74 -20.00 1.92
N ILE A 5 -4.87 -19.47 2.33
CA ILE A 5 -5.58 -18.43 1.61
C ILE A 5 -4.93 -17.15 2.13
N ASP A 6 -4.08 -16.53 1.33
CA ASP A 6 -3.49 -15.23 1.68
C ASP A 6 -4.60 -14.18 1.52
N ILE A 7 -5.39 -13.98 2.58
CA ILE A 7 -6.31 -12.84 2.65
C ILE A 7 -5.40 -11.61 2.66
N LEU A 8 -5.39 -10.86 1.56
CA LEU A 8 -4.60 -9.65 1.43
C LEU A 8 -5.12 -8.63 2.45
N LEU A 9 -4.46 -8.55 3.60
CA LEU A 9 -4.82 -7.64 4.68
C LEU A 9 -4.30 -6.25 4.34
N PHE A 10 -5.18 -5.26 4.34
CA PHE A 10 -4.81 -3.87 4.16
C PHE A 10 -4.93 -3.09 5.47
N LYS A 11 -3.98 -2.19 5.70
CA LYS A 11 -4.02 -1.24 6.81
C LYS A 11 -4.25 0.18 6.31
N SER A 12 -4.61 1.04 7.26
CA SER A 12 -4.58 2.49 7.08
C SER A 12 -3.76 3.14 8.20
N LEU A 13 -3.26 4.33 7.93
CA LEU A 13 -2.49 5.15 8.87
C LEU A 13 -3.02 6.57 8.87
N GLU A 14 -3.30 7.12 10.04
CA GLU A 14 -3.73 8.51 10.21
C GLU A 14 -2.65 9.31 10.94
N PHE A 15 -2.38 10.53 10.48
CA PHE A 15 -1.40 11.45 11.08
C PHE A 15 -1.72 12.91 10.75
N LYS A 16 -0.95 13.86 11.28
CA LYS A 16 -1.01 15.27 10.89
C LYS A 16 0.12 15.62 9.92
N ASN A 17 -0.19 16.32 8.84
CA ASN A 17 0.83 16.85 7.91
C ASN A 17 1.54 18.08 8.51
N ALA A 18 2.47 18.68 7.77
CA ALA A 18 3.29 19.82 8.22
C ALA A 18 2.47 21.07 8.60
N VAL A 19 1.25 21.21 8.08
CA VAL A 19 0.33 22.33 8.41
C VAL A 19 -0.71 21.95 9.46
N GLY A 20 -0.57 20.78 10.11
CA GLY A 20 -1.45 20.32 11.18
C GLY A 20 -2.75 19.67 10.71
N GLN A 21 -2.98 19.53 9.41
CA GLN A 21 -4.17 18.89 8.85
C GLN A 21 -4.12 17.38 9.10
N LYS A 22 -5.24 16.81 9.57
CA LYS A 22 -5.40 15.35 9.71
C LYS A 22 -5.51 14.72 8.32
N VAL A 23 -4.63 13.76 8.05
CA VAL A 23 -4.56 13.01 6.80
C VAL A 23 -4.59 11.52 7.07
N LYS A 24 -5.09 10.75 6.09
CA LYS A 24 -5.18 9.28 6.13
C LYS A 24 -4.55 8.68 4.89
N VAL A 25 -3.62 7.75 5.09
CA VAL A 25 -3.13 6.85 4.05
C VAL A 25 -3.89 5.53 4.15
N ILE A 26 -4.49 5.07 3.06
CA ILE A 26 -5.28 3.84 2.97
C ILE A 26 -4.65 2.81 2.02
N GLU A 27 -5.15 1.58 2.07
CA GLU A 27 -4.74 0.46 1.20
C GLU A 27 -3.25 0.14 1.29
N ILE A 28 -2.68 0.21 2.50
CA ILE A 28 -1.29 -0.21 2.76
C ILE A 28 -1.28 -1.75 2.83
N PRO A 29 -0.63 -2.47 1.90
CA PRO A 29 -0.59 -3.92 1.94
C PRO A 29 0.24 -4.37 3.15
N VAL A 30 -0.29 -5.33 3.90
CA VAL A 30 0.46 -6.04 4.94
C VAL A 30 1.14 -7.23 4.29
N LEU A 31 2.46 -7.24 4.36
CA LEU A 31 3.29 -8.34 3.87
C LEU A 31 3.94 -9.02 5.06
N GLU A 32 4.09 -10.34 4.98
CA GLU A 32 4.95 -11.11 5.87
C GLU A 32 6.41 -10.64 5.69
N GLU A 33 7.21 -10.70 6.76
CA GLU A 33 8.60 -10.22 6.75
C GLU A 33 9.50 -11.03 5.80
N ASP A 34 9.14 -12.28 5.53
CA ASP A 34 9.81 -13.17 4.57
C ASP A 34 9.41 -12.90 3.11
N SER A 35 8.45 -11.99 2.87
CA SER A 35 8.05 -11.61 1.52
C SER A 35 9.21 -10.92 0.79
N PRO A 36 9.53 -11.33 -0.44
CA PRO A 36 10.58 -10.67 -1.23
C PRO A 36 10.27 -9.19 -1.51
N ASN A 37 9.01 -8.78 -1.39
CA ASN A 37 8.57 -7.41 -1.60
C ASN A 37 8.54 -6.56 -0.31
N PHE A 38 8.75 -7.16 0.87
CA PHE A 38 8.61 -6.49 2.16
C PHE A 38 9.44 -5.20 2.24
N PHE A 39 10.75 -5.31 1.96
CA PHE A 39 11.66 -4.17 2.01
C PHE A 39 11.29 -3.07 1.01
N MET A 40 10.98 -3.45 -0.23
CA MET A 40 10.57 -2.51 -1.27
C MET A 40 9.33 -1.72 -0.84
N ILE A 41 8.31 -2.40 -0.33
CA ILE A 41 7.06 -1.77 0.09
C ILE A 41 7.28 -0.87 1.30
N GLN A 42 8.07 -1.29 2.28
CA GLN A 42 8.44 -0.45 3.43
C GLN A 42 9.14 0.84 2.98
N PHE A 43 10.10 0.76 2.07
CA PHE A 43 10.80 1.93 1.52
C PHE A 43 9.83 2.87 0.77
N ARG A 44 8.97 2.30 -0.08
CA ARG A 44 7.95 3.06 -0.83
C ARG A 44 6.95 3.74 0.09
N LEU A 45 6.54 3.08 1.17
CA LEU A 45 5.62 3.63 2.16
C LEU A 45 6.23 4.83 2.90
N LYS A 46 7.48 4.70 3.36
CA LYS A 46 8.21 5.82 4.00
C LYS A 46 8.35 7.03 3.05
N THR A 47 8.68 6.75 1.79
CA THR A 47 8.77 7.78 0.74
C THR A 47 7.42 8.48 0.53
N PHE A 48 6.34 7.70 0.45
CA PHE A 48 5.00 8.22 0.23
C PHE A 48 4.49 9.04 1.41
N ILE A 49 4.65 8.55 2.65
CA ILE A 49 4.27 9.28 3.87
C ILE A 49 5.01 10.62 3.95
N SER A 50 6.30 10.64 3.60
CA SER A 50 7.10 11.88 3.59
C SER A 50 6.56 12.90 2.57
N ALA A 51 6.09 12.43 1.41
CA ALA A 51 5.45 13.30 0.42
C ALA A 51 4.09 13.82 0.92
N VAL A 52 3.23 12.94 1.47
CA VAL A 52 1.93 13.31 2.03
C VAL A 52 2.07 14.27 3.21
N HIS A 53 3.09 14.11 4.04
CA HIS A 53 3.36 15.01 5.16
C HIS A 53 3.71 16.44 4.69
N LYS A 54 4.35 16.57 3.53
CA LYS A 54 4.72 17.87 2.92
C LYS A 54 3.60 18.44 2.03
N ASP A 55 2.59 17.65 1.68
CA ASP A 55 1.47 18.09 0.87
C ASP A 55 0.60 19.07 1.68
N THR A 56 0.53 20.33 1.22
CA THR A 56 -0.25 21.41 1.81
C THR A 56 -1.61 21.61 1.13
N SER A 57 -2.00 20.72 0.22
CA SER A 57 -3.32 20.74 -0.40
C SER A 57 -4.41 20.36 0.60
N ARG A 58 -5.67 20.69 0.28
CA ARG A 58 -6.85 20.31 1.09
C ARG A 58 -7.15 18.80 1.07
N ARG A 59 -6.33 17.99 0.42
CA ARG A 59 -6.53 16.54 0.32
C ARG A 59 -6.26 15.88 1.67
N SER A 60 -7.24 15.12 2.17
CA SER A 60 -7.16 14.43 3.47
C SER A 60 -7.00 12.92 3.36
N VAL A 61 -7.21 12.32 2.18
CA VAL A 61 -7.14 10.86 1.98
C VAL A 61 -6.24 10.51 0.79
N TYR A 62 -5.34 9.57 1.00
CA TYR A 62 -4.30 9.16 0.06
C TYR A 62 -4.27 7.64 -0.07
N SER A 63 -4.43 7.10 -1.28
CA SER A 63 -4.30 5.65 -1.53
C SER A 63 -2.85 5.30 -1.81
N PHE A 64 -2.29 4.40 -1.00
CA PHE A 64 -0.95 3.86 -1.23
C PHE A 64 -0.94 2.91 -2.44
N ARG A 65 -2.04 2.17 -2.68
CA ARG A 65 -2.21 1.33 -3.87
C ARG A 65 -2.12 2.15 -5.16
N GLU A 66 -2.82 3.28 -5.24
CA GLU A 66 -2.75 4.19 -6.40
C GLU A 66 -1.36 4.83 -6.57
N TYR A 67 -0.64 5.07 -5.48
CA TYR A 67 0.76 5.47 -5.58
C TYR A 67 1.64 4.34 -6.15
N LEU A 68 1.53 3.12 -5.63
CA LEU A 68 2.29 1.97 -6.12
C LEU A 68 2.01 1.67 -7.60
N LYS A 69 0.75 1.77 -8.03
CA LYS A 69 0.36 1.61 -9.45
C LYS A 69 1.11 2.55 -10.38
N ARG A 70 1.47 3.75 -9.91
CA ARG A 70 2.19 4.77 -10.70
C ARG A 70 3.71 4.58 -10.68
N VAL A 71 4.29 4.03 -9.60
CA VAL A 71 5.75 4.00 -9.41
C VAL A 71 6.39 2.62 -9.56
N LEU A 72 5.61 1.55 -9.53
CA LEU A 72 6.10 0.19 -9.75
C LEU A 72 6.01 -0.17 -11.24
N LYS A 73 6.86 -1.12 -11.67
CA LYS A 73 6.63 -1.79 -12.95
C LYS A 73 5.33 -2.58 -12.84
N TRP A 74 4.60 -2.66 -13.95
CA TRP A 74 3.31 -3.34 -13.98
C TRP A 74 3.37 -4.76 -13.41
N LYS A 75 4.38 -5.57 -13.79
CA LYS A 75 4.58 -6.92 -13.26
C LYS A 75 4.69 -6.99 -11.73
N ASP A 76 5.40 -6.04 -11.12
CA ASP A 76 5.58 -5.99 -9.66
C ASP A 76 4.26 -5.58 -8.98
N TYR A 77 3.53 -4.64 -9.58
CA TYR A 77 2.21 -4.25 -9.10
C TYR A 77 1.20 -5.40 -9.19
N GLU A 78 1.14 -6.12 -10.32
CA GLU A 78 0.28 -7.30 -10.46
C GLU A 78 0.64 -8.38 -9.45
N HIS A 79 1.92 -8.66 -9.23
CA HIS A 79 2.31 -9.67 -8.26
C HIS A 79 1.87 -9.32 -6.83
N LEU A 80 1.78 -8.03 -6.49
CA LEU A 80 1.31 -7.56 -5.19
C LEU A 80 -0.22 -7.59 -5.05
N PHE A 81 -0.99 -7.39 -6.14
CA PHE A 81 -2.43 -7.11 -6.07
C PHE A 81 -3.32 -8.07 -6.89
N ASN A 82 -2.80 -8.82 -7.87
CA ASN A 82 -3.56 -9.70 -8.76
C ASN A 82 -3.57 -11.18 -8.33
N VAL A 83 -2.86 -11.56 -7.26
CA VAL A 83 -2.96 -12.93 -6.69
C VAL A 83 -4.39 -13.26 -6.22
N VAL A 84 -5.28 -12.26 -6.12
CA VAL A 84 -6.68 -12.39 -5.68
C VAL A 84 -7.66 -12.71 -6.82
N GLU A 85 -7.38 -12.41 -8.09
CA GLU A 85 -8.38 -12.59 -9.17
C GLU A 85 -8.54 -14.03 -9.68
N LEU A 86 -7.68 -14.98 -9.26
CA LEU A 86 -7.73 -16.37 -9.71
C LEU A 86 -7.96 -17.33 -8.54
N LYS A 87 -9.21 -17.41 -8.03
CA LYS A 87 -9.65 -18.62 -7.29
C LYS A 87 -11.13 -18.84 -7.01
N ASN A 88 -12.09 -18.18 -7.66
CA ASN A 88 -13.50 -18.57 -7.58
C ASN A 88 -14.22 -18.34 -8.91
N ASN A 89 -14.10 -19.29 -9.83
CA ASN A 89 -15.04 -19.56 -10.92
C ASN A 89 -14.88 -21.06 -11.27
N ALA A 90 -15.32 -21.92 -10.34
CA ALA A 90 -15.58 -23.34 -10.56
C ALA A 90 -16.76 -23.74 -9.66
#